data_AF-A0A223KVP9-F1
#
_entry.id   AF-A0A223KVP9-F1
#
_cell.length_a   1.000
_cell.length_b   1.000
_cell.length_c   1.000
_cell.angle_alpha   90.00
_cell.angle_beta   90.00
_cell.angle_gamma   90.00
#
_symmetry.space_group_name_H-M   'P 1'
#
loop_
_entity.id
_entity.type
_entity.pdbx_description
1 polymer ?
#
loop_
_entity_poly.entity_id
_entity_poly.type
_entity_poly.pdbx_seq_one_letter_code
_entity_poly.pdbx_strand_id
1 'polypeptide(L)'
;MLRKVVTDNRLSRKILKVGFKMKRKMMKKVGVILMAFSILGMLGCNTINDKTAELVRKELNEKYNQEFEVIALGARMGTKDNNTVTSYVQDKNGVVFSVVMDTKGTIKSENYLRRKVGTAAGTVLVDELNKHNMESKVNLHVSGGKEIHDVDIKLHDYIDSHTPDYFVGKLLLKETNQLTHENVKSAYESTYKQLKNTPLQTDVWVIASEDYDKAVTEFQKNPDVSEEWFDDYKVISKFYIDMSNEGLDSDNEEIKGNM
;
A
#
# COMPACT_ATOMS: atom_id res chain seq x y z
N MET A 1 19.12 3.07 62.02
CA MET A 1 19.93 3.92 61.11
C MET A 1 20.32 3.07 59.90
N LEU A 2 19.52 3.07 58.83
CA LEU A 2 19.78 2.28 57.61
C LEU A 2 19.59 3.18 56.39
N ARG A 3 20.70 3.53 55.74
CA ARG A 3 20.74 4.29 54.48
C ARG A 3 20.37 3.36 53.33
N LYS A 4 19.40 3.78 52.52
CA LYS A 4 19.12 3.23 51.18
C LYS A 4 20.32 3.48 50.27
N VAL A 5 20.84 2.43 49.65
CA VAL A 5 21.60 2.54 48.40
C VAL A 5 20.59 2.35 47.28
N VAL A 6 20.31 3.43 46.55
CA VAL A 6 19.56 3.40 45.30
C VAL A 6 20.57 3.14 44.19
N THR A 7 20.61 1.91 43.68
CA THR A 7 21.37 1.61 42.46
C THR A 7 20.56 2.03 41.23
N ASP A 8 21.19 2.87 40.41
CA ASP A 8 20.66 3.55 39.23
C ASP A 8 20.29 2.56 38.10
N ASN A 9 19.00 2.53 37.80
CA ASN A 9 18.35 1.65 36.81
C ASN A 9 18.41 2.21 35.36
N ARG A 10 19.22 3.24 35.09
CA ARG A 10 19.34 3.87 33.75
C ARG A 10 20.38 3.22 32.85
N LEU A 11 21.47 2.67 33.40
CA LEU A 11 22.52 2.02 32.60
C LEU A 11 22.11 0.64 32.06
N SER A 12 21.38 -0.15 32.85
CA SER A 12 20.85 -1.46 32.43
C SER A 12 19.87 -1.35 31.26
N ARG A 13 19.02 -0.31 31.23
CA ARG A 13 18.07 -0.07 30.14
C ARG A 13 18.71 0.41 28.84
N LYS A 14 19.82 1.17 28.90
CA LYS A 14 20.55 1.59 27.69
C LYS A 14 21.28 0.41 27.04
N ILE A 15 21.92 -0.46 27.82
CA ILE A 15 22.62 -1.64 27.31
C ILE A 15 21.62 -2.66 26.73
N LEU A 16 20.45 -2.84 27.36
CA LEU A 16 19.38 -3.69 26.80
C LEU A 16 18.83 -3.14 25.47
N LYS A 17 18.60 -1.82 25.37
CA LYS A 17 18.11 -1.19 24.13
C LYS A 17 19.12 -1.26 22.99
N VAL A 18 20.41 -1.06 23.27
CA VAL A 18 21.47 -1.15 22.25
C VAL A 18 21.68 -2.61 21.81
N GLY A 19 21.69 -3.57 22.73
CA GLY A 19 21.77 -5.00 22.41
C GLY A 19 20.57 -5.52 21.61
N PHE A 20 19.36 -5.03 21.88
CA PHE A 20 18.15 -5.36 21.13
C PHE A 20 18.15 -4.75 19.72
N LYS A 21 18.63 -3.50 19.57
CA LYS A 21 18.75 -2.82 18.27
C LYS A 21 19.81 -3.46 17.39
N MET A 22 20.92 -3.93 17.97
CA MET A 22 22.03 -4.58 17.25
C MET A 22 21.70 -6.03 16.83
N LYS A 23 20.99 -6.80 17.67
CA LYS A 23 20.48 -8.14 17.31
C LYS A 23 19.39 -8.09 16.23
N ARG A 24 18.51 -7.07 16.21
CA ARG A 24 17.57 -6.85 15.09
C ARG A 24 18.28 -6.57 13.77
N LYS A 25 19.36 -5.78 13.78
CA LYS A 25 20.12 -5.47 12.56
C LYS A 25 20.80 -6.69 11.94
N MET A 26 21.12 -7.71 12.74
CA MET A 26 21.79 -8.94 12.30
C MET A 26 20.83 -10.11 11.98
N MET A 27 19.65 -10.17 12.60
CA MET A 27 18.62 -11.19 12.31
C MET A 27 17.62 -10.79 11.20
N LYS A 28 17.61 -9.52 10.76
CA LYS A 28 16.75 -9.01 9.67
C LYS A 28 17.04 -9.62 8.28
N LYS A 29 18.04 -10.48 8.11
CA LYS A 29 18.34 -11.15 6.83
C LYS A 29 17.54 -12.44 6.57
N VAL A 30 16.57 -12.78 7.42
CA VAL A 30 15.70 -13.96 7.25
C VAL A 30 14.20 -13.58 7.25
N GLY A 31 13.88 -12.29 7.24
CA GLY A 31 12.53 -11.80 6.98
C GLY A 31 12.23 -11.96 5.49
N VAL A 32 11.23 -12.79 5.17
CA VAL A 32 10.61 -13.04 3.85
C VAL A 32 11.15 -12.14 2.74
N ILE A 33 12.21 -12.60 2.05
CA ILE A 33 12.62 -11.99 0.79
C ILE A 33 11.52 -12.36 -0.22
N LEU A 34 10.57 -11.44 -0.45
CA LEU A 34 9.72 -11.45 -1.64
C LEU A 34 10.65 -11.19 -2.84
N MET A 35 11.32 -12.24 -3.32
CA MET A 35 12.00 -12.18 -4.61
C MET A 35 10.93 -12.20 -5.69
N ALA A 36 10.35 -11.04 -5.98
CA ALA A 36 9.60 -10.81 -7.19
C ALA A 36 10.59 -10.91 -8.37
N PHE A 37 10.61 -12.05 -9.05
CA PHE A 37 11.36 -12.17 -10.29
C PHE A 37 10.57 -11.46 -11.39
N SER A 38 11.17 -10.42 -11.97
CA SER A 38 10.65 -9.82 -13.20
C SER A 38 10.80 -10.86 -14.32
N ILE A 39 9.70 -11.16 -15.02
CA ILE A 39 9.66 -12.13 -16.13
C ILE A 39 10.52 -11.63 -17.33
N LEU A 40 10.94 -10.37 -17.32
CA LEU A 40 11.68 -9.71 -18.41
C LEU A 40 13.17 -10.09 -18.53
N GLY A 41 13.72 -11.01 -17.73
CA GLY A 41 15.05 -11.51 -18.00
C GLY A 41 15.51 -12.64 -17.09
N MET A 42 15.53 -13.87 -17.61
CA MET A 42 16.57 -14.90 -17.35
C MET A 42 16.17 -16.23 -18.00
N LEU A 43 16.75 -16.52 -19.17
CA LEU A 43 16.63 -17.79 -19.88
C LEU A 43 17.26 -18.92 -19.05
N GLY A 44 16.44 -19.72 -18.34
CA GLY A 44 16.93 -20.94 -17.69
C GLY A 44 16.00 -21.57 -16.64
N CYS A 45 15.13 -20.80 -15.98
CA CYS A 45 14.15 -21.28 -14.98
C CYS A 45 12.70 -20.78 -15.24
N ASN A 46 12.43 -20.24 -16.43
CA ASN A 46 11.22 -19.45 -16.70
C ASN A 46 9.97 -20.24 -17.11
N THR A 47 10.05 -21.51 -17.53
CA THR A 47 8.90 -22.20 -18.13
C THR A 47 7.71 -22.43 -17.19
N ILE A 48 7.97 -22.67 -15.90
CA ILE A 48 6.91 -22.82 -14.88
C ILE A 48 6.27 -21.47 -14.57
N ASN A 49 7.07 -20.41 -14.54
CA ASN A 49 6.62 -19.04 -14.29
C ASN A 49 5.75 -18.54 -15.47
N ASP A 50 6.17 -18.81 -16.70
CA ASP A 50 5.45 -18.42 -17.91
C ASP A 50 4.08 -19.11 -17.99
N LYS A 51 4.01 -20.41 -17.69
CA LYS A 51 2.74 -21.16 -17.69
C LYS A 51 1.76 -20.65 -16.64
N THR A 52 2.23 -20.35 -15.43
CA THR A 52 1.37 -19.78 -14.38
C THR A 52 0.89 -18.39 -14.77
N ALA A 53 1.76 -17.55 -15.32
CA ALA A 53 1.39 -16.22 -15.79
C ALA A 53 0.36 -16.28 -16.93
N GLU A 54 0.49 -17.22 -17.87
CA GLU A 54 -0.50 -17.47 -18.93
C GLU A 54 -1.85 -17.90 -18.38
N LEU A 55 -1.89 -18.81 -17.41
CA LEU A 55 -3.13 -19.25 -16.77
C LEU A 55 -3.83 -18.10 -16.04
N VAL A 56 -3.07 -17.30 -15.27
CA VAL A 56 -3.63 -16.12 -14.59
C VAL A 56 -4.24 -15.15 -15.60
N ARG A 57 -3.52 -14.83 -16.68
CA ARG A 57 -4.05 -13.95 -17.74
C ARG A 57 -5.31 -14.53 -18.36
N LYS A 58 -5.31 -15.80 -18.74
CA LYS A 58 -6.45 -16.47 -19.35
C LYS A 58 -7.70 -16.37 -18.47
N GLU A 59 -7.59 -16.80 -17.20
CA GLU A 59 -8.73 -16.81 -16.27
C GLU A 59 -9.27 -15.40 -16.00
N LEU A 60 -8.39 -14.41 -15.87
CA LEU A 60 -8.82 -13.02 -15.69
C LEU A 60 -9.44 -12.43 -16.96
N ASN A 61 -8.86 -12.70 -18.13
CA ASN A 61 -9.40 -12.25 -19.41
C ASN A 61 -10.79 -12.85 -19.66
N GLU A 62 -10.99 -14.13 -19.35
CA GLU A 62 -12.30 -14.78 -19.43
C GLU A 62 -13.29 -14.18 -18.42
N LYS A 63 -12.86 -13.89 -17.19
CA LYS A 63 -13.71 -13.33 -16.14
C LYS A 63 -14.15 -11.89 -16.40
N TYR A 64 -13.26 -11.04 -16.91
CA TYR A 64 -13.49 -9.60 -17.02
C TYR A 64 -13.57 -9.07 -18.45
N ASN A 65 -13.34 -9.93 -19.45
CA ASN A 65 -13.34 -9.56 -20.87
C ASN A 65 -12.40 -8.36 -21.18
N GLN A 66 -11.22 -8.36 -20.57
CA GLN A 66 -10.17 -7.35 -20.80
C GLN A 66 -8.79 -7.97 -20.62
N GLU A 67 -7.75 -7.32 -21.13
CA GLU A 67 -6.37 -7.79 -21.04
C GLU A 67 -5.71 -7.42 -19.72
N PHE A 68 -4.86 -8.32 -19.23
CA PHE A 68 -4.05 -8.15 -18.02
C PHE A 68 -2.60 -8.56 -18.25
N GLU A 69 -1.69 -7.90 -17.54
CA GLU A 69 -0.26 -8.22 -17.52
C GLU A 69 0.13 -8.77 -16.14
N VAL A 70 0.83 -9.91 -16.11
CA VAL A 70 1.43 -10.43 -14.87
C VAL A 70 2.82 -9.82 -14.74
N ILE A 71 2.96 -8.88 -13.80
CA ILE A 71 4.20 -8.10 -13.62
C ILE A 71 5.16 -8.72 -12.61
N ALA A 72 4.65 -9.57 -11.72
CA ALA A 72 5.47 -10.35 -10.80
C ALA A 72 4.77 -11.65 -10.38
N LEU A 73 5.56 -12.67 -10.10
CA LEU A 73 5.13 -13.86 -9.39
C LEU A 73 5.73 -13.81 -7.99
N GLY A 74 4.86 -13.75 -6.99
CA GLY A 74 5.23 -13.79 -5.58
C GLY A 74 5.62 -15.20 -5.15
N ALA A 75 6.08 -15.32 -3.90
CA ALA A 75 6.37 -16.61 -3.29
C ALA A 75 5.12 -17.51 -3.26
N ARG A 76 5.32 -18.83 -3.32
CA ARG A 76 4.29 -19.81 -2.94
C ARG A 76 4.04 -19.62 -1.45
N MET A 77 2.97 -18.94 -1.08
CA MET A 77 2.65 -18.65 0.31
C MET A 77 1.90 -19.83 0.91
N GLY A 78 2.52 -20.42 1.94
CA GLY A 78 2.07 -21.60 2.67
C GLY A 78 0.63 -21.53 3.18
N THR A 79 -0.27 -22.16 2.44
CA THR A 79 -1.20 -23.10 3.07
C THR A 79 -0.36 -24.29 3.58
N LYS A 80 -0.87 -25.06 4.55
CA LYS A 80 -0.15 -26.20 5.17
C LYS A 80 0.50 -27.16 4.14
N ASP A 81 0.03 -27.12 2.89
CA ASP A 81 0.45 -27.96 1.76
C ASP A 81 1.17 -27.19 0.62
N ASN A 82 1.40 -25.88 0.72
CA ASN A 82 2.12 -25.06 -0.27
C ASN A 82 1.56 -25.12 -1.71
N ASN A 83 0.23 -25.13 -1.84
CA ASN A 83 -0.49 -25.42 -3.09
C ASN A 83 -1.02 -24.18 -3.84
N THR A 84 -0.53 -22.98 -3.53
CA THR A 84 -0.98 -21.75 -4.18
C THR A 84 0.20 -20.88 -4.61
N VAL A 85 -0.02 -20.07 -5.64
CA VAL A 85 0.89 -19.04 -6.14
C VAL A 85 0.16 -17.70 -6.07
N THR A 86 0.82 -16.69 -5.49
CA THR A 86 0.36 -15.30 -5.56
C THR A 86 1.03 -14.63 -6.75
N SER A 87 0.26 -13.96 -7.59
CA SER A 87 0.75 -13.16 -8.72
C SER A 87 0.34 -11.70 -8.53
N TYR A 88 1.20 -10.77 -8.93
CA TYR A 88 0.86 -9.36 -9.05
C TYR A 88 0.55 -9.07 -10.51
N VAL A 89 -0.60 -8.44 -10.70
CA VAL A 89 -1.21 -8.26 -12.01
C VAL A 89 -1.53 -6.78 -12.18
N GLN A 90 -1.34 -6.27 -13.39
CA GLN A 90 -1.67 -4.91 -13.79
C GLN A 90 -2.69 -4.92 -14.92
N ASP A 91 -3.71 -4.05 -14.83
CA ASP A 91 -4.61 -3.78 -15.95
C ASP A 91 -4.04 -2.68 -16.88
N LYS A 92 -4.66 -2.49 -18.05
CA LYS A 92 -4.25 -1.45 -19.02
C LYS A 92 -4.30 -0.01 -18.47
N ASN A 93 -5.03 0.24 -17.39
CA ASN A 93 -5.16 1.56 -16.76
C ASN A 93 -4.17 1.75 -15.61
N GLY A 94 -3.29 0.78 -15.38
CA GLY A 94 -2.27 0.82 -14.34
C GLY A 94 -2.74 0.37 -12.96
N VAL A 95 -3.94 -0.20 -12.82
CA VAL A 95 -4.43 -0.78 -11.56
C VAL A 95 -3.63 -2.04 -11.25
N VAL A 96 -2.88 -2.02 -10.15
CA VAL A 96 -2.10 -3.17 -9.67
C VAL A 96 -2.83 -3.89 -8.55
N PHE A 97 -2.96 -5.21 -8.66
CA PHE A 97 -3.71 -6.06 -7.74
C PHE A 97 -3.07 -7.44 -7.59
N SER A 98 -3.54 -8.21 -6.61
CA SER A 98 -3.01 -9.55 -6.31
C SER A 98 -4.01 -10.62 -6.72
N VAL A 99 -3.50 -11.72 -7.28
CA VAL A 99 -4.27 -12.92 -7.61
C VAL A 99 -3.64 -14.12 -6.93
N VAL A 100 -4.43 -14.93 -6.25
CA VAL A 100 -4.01 -16.22 -5.69
C VAL A 100 -4.63 -17.33 -6.51
N MET A 101 -3.78 -18.16 -7.10
CA MET A 101 -4.17 -19.31 -7.92
C MET A 101 -3.67 -20.61 -7.29
N ASP A 102 -4.46 -21.69 -7.36
CA ASP A 102 -4.01 -23.00 -6.92
C ASP A 102 -3.18 -23.75 -7.98
N THR A 103 -2.57 -24.88 -7.59
CA THR A 103 -1.79 -25.72 -8.53
C THR A 103 -2.62 -26.34 -9.67
N LYS A 104 -3.96 -26.26 -9.61
CA LYS A 104 -4.87 -26.75 -10.66
C LYS A 104 -5.21 -25.66 -11.68
N GLY A 105 -4.74 -24.42 -11.46
CA GLY A 105 -5.00 -23.28 -12.33
C GLY A 105 -6.28 -22.52 -11.99
N THR A 106 -6.92 -22.77 -10.84
CA THR A 106 -8.13 -22.06 -10.43
C THR A 106 -7.80 -20.85 -9.56
N ILE A 107 -8.34 -19.68 -9.89
CA ILE A 107 -8.26 -18.49 -9.03
C ILE A 107 -9.03 -18.75 -7.73
N LYS A 108 -8.35 -18.66 -6.59
CA LYS A 108 -8.93 -18.77 -5.24
C LYS A 108 -9.37 -17.44 -4.67
N SER A 109 -8.63 -16.38 -4.99
CA SER A 109 -8.98 -15.02 -4.58
C SER A 109 -8.28 -14.01 -5.47
N GLU A 110 -8.94 -12.88 -5.69
CA GLU A 110 -8.37 -11.67 -6.28
C GLU A 110 -9.02 -10.44 -5.67
N ASN A 111 -8.41 -9.28 -5.84
CA ASN A 111 -8.93 -8.00 -5.33
C ASN A 111 -9.01 -6.90 -6.41
N TYR A 112 -9.12 -7.27 -7.69
CA TYR A 112 -9.11 -6.37 -8.84
C TYR A 112 -10.17 -5.27 -8.72
N LEU A 113 -11.45 -5.64 -8.56
CA LEU A 113 -12.53 -4.64 -8.57
C LEU A 113 -12.44 -3.68 -7.37
N ARG A 114 -12.06 -4.18 -6.20
CA ARG A 114 -11.79 -3.34 -5.01
C ARG A 114 -10.61 -2.39 -5.24
N ARG A 115 -9.56 -2.85 -5.94
CA ARG A 115 -8.39 -2.03 -6.30
C ARG A 115 -8.72 -1.02 -7.40
N LYS A 116 -9.55 -1.37 -8.37
CA LYS A 116 -9.99 -0.48 -9.45
C LYS A 116 -10.75 0.72 -8.89
N VAL A 117 -11.73 0.47 -8.03
CA VAL A 117 -12.50 1.53 -7.39
C VAL A 117 -11.64 2.33 -6.41
N GLY A 118 -10.78 1.67 -5.63
CA GLY A 118 -9.80 2.35 -4.78
C GLY A 118 -8.85 3.25 -5.56
N THR A 119 -8.36 2.79 -6.72
CA THR A 119 -7.49 3.59 -7.61
C THR A 119 -8.23 4.84 -8.12
N ALA A 120 -9.50 4.71 -8.49
CA ALA A 120 -10.31 5.86 -8.88
C ALA A 120 -10.45 6.89 -7.74
N ALA A 121 -10.69 6.44 -6.50
CA ALA A 121 -10.69 7.34 -5.33
C ALA A 121 -9.30 7.94 -5.06
N GLY A 122 -8.24 7.17 -5.28
CA GLY A 122 -6.86 7.63 -5.17
C GLY A 122 -6.53 8.74 -6.16
N THR A 123 -7.04 8.66 -7.40
CA THR A 123 -6.89 9.75 -8.38
C THR A 123 -7.51 11.04 -7.87
N VAL A 124 -8.69 11.00 -7.24
CA VAL A 124 -9.30 12.19 -6.62
C VAL A 124 -8.37 12.81 -5.58
N LEU A 125 -7.79 11.99 -4.68
CA LEU A 125 -6.84 12.49 -3.67
C LEU A 125 -5.59 13.11 -4.32
N VAL A 126 -5.00 12.45 -5.31
CA VAL A 126 -3.81 12.94 -6.02
C VAL A 126 -4.11 14.26 -6.73
N ASP A 127 -5.27 14.37 -7.37
CA ASP A 127 -5.69 15.61 -8.04
C ASP A 127 -5.87 16.77 -7.05
N GLU A 128 -6.44 16.52 -5.86
CA GLU A 128 -6.51 17.54 -4.81
C GLU A 128 -5.14 17.93 -4.28
N LEU A 129 -4.26 16.97 -4.00
CA LEU A 129 -2.88 17.25 -3.56
C LEU A 129 -2.11 18.08 -4.61
N ASN A 130 -2.30 17.77 -5.90
CA ASN A 130 -1.67 18.48 -7.01
C ASN A 130 -2.12 19.95 -7.11
N LYS A 131 -3.36 20.30 -6.73
CA LYS A 131 -3.81 21.72 -6.69
C LYS A 131 -2.99 22.57 -5.71
N HIS A 132 -2.38 21.93 -4.73
CA HIS A 132 -1.46 22.54 -3.77
C HIS A 132 0.02 22.32 -4.14
N ASN A 133 0.31 21.88 -5.37
CA ASN A 133 1.66 21.57 -5.86
C ASN A 133 2.39 20.47 -5.04
N MET A 134 1.63 19.53 -4.45
CA MET A 134 2.19 18.39 -3.74
C MET A 134 2.29 17.17 -4.67
N GLU A 135 3.51 16.86 -5.09
CA GLU A 135 3.77 15.65 -5.88
C GLU A 135 3.56 14.40 -5.01
N SER A 136 2.70 13.49 -5.48
CA SER A 136 2.23 12.37 -4.67
C SER A 136 1.97 11.10 -5.46
N LYS A 137 2.02 9.95 -4.77
CA LYS A 137 1.53 8.68 -5.30
C LYS A 137 0.78 7.90 -4.24
N VAL A 138 -0.43 7.45 -4.57
CA VAL A 138 -1.30 6.74 -3.66
C VAL A 138 -1.63 5.34 -4.17
N ASN A 139 -1.82 4.40 -3.24
CA ASN A 139 -2.35 3.08 -3.50
C ASN A 139 -3.48 2.81 -2.50
N LEU A 140 -4.73 3.05 -2.94
CA LEU A 140 -5.93 2.82 -2.14
C LEU A 140 -6.68 1.58 -2.61
N HIS A 141 -7.45 1.01 -1.68
CA HIS A 141 -8.46 -0.01 -1.93
C HIS A 141 -9.68 0.27 -1.06
N VAL A 142 -10.79 -0.40 -1.39
CA VAL A 142 -12.02 -0.26 -0.62
C VAL A 142 -12.12 -1.31 0.49
N SER A 143 -12.45 -0.86 1.69
CA SER A 143 -12.84 -1.70 2.82
C SER A 143 -14.34 -1.64 3.07
N GLY A 144 -14.91 -2.75 3.54
CA GLY A 144 -16.35 -2.88 3.75
C GLY A 144 -17.17 -2.92 2.46
N GLY A 145 -18.46 -2.57 2.60
CA GLY A 145 -19.43 -2.50 1.49
C GLY A 145 -19.83 -3.83 0.86
N LYS A 146 -20.79 -3.76 -0.07
CA LYS A 146 -21.29 -4.92 -0.84
C LYS A 146 -20.26 -5.41 -1.88
N GLU A 147 -20.39 -6.67 -2.29
CA GLU A 147 -19.56 -7.24 -3.36
C GLU A 147 -19.76 -6.52 -4.69
N ILE A 148 -18.67 -6.41 -5.47
CA ILE A 148 -18.65 -5.76 -6.78
C ILE A 148 -18.60 -6.86 -7.84
N HIS A 149 -19.51 -6.79 -8.81
CA HIS A 149 -19.52 -7.70 -9.96
C HIS A 149 -19.42 -6.97 -11.29
N ASP A 150 -19.82 -5.69 -11.33
CA ASP A 150 -19.72 -4.85 -12.51
C ASP A 150 -18.30 -4.29 -12.66
N VAL A 151 -17.63 -4.69 -13.74
CA VAL A 151 -16.28 -4.22 -14.06
C VAL A 151 -16.24 -2.75 -14.47
N ASP A 152 -17.35 -2.21 -14.98
CA ASP A 152 -17.41 -0.86 -15.53
C ASP A 152 -17.97 0.19 -14.57
N ILE A 153 -18.34 -0.24 -13.34
CA ILE A 153 -18.90 0.61 -12.29
C ILE A 153 -18.04 1.85 -12.04
N LYS A 154 -18.69 3.02 -12.01
CA LYS A 154 -18.04 4.29 -11.72
C LYS A 154 -17.98 4.52 -10.22
N LEU A 155 -16.97 5.28 -9.78
CA LEU A 155 -16.70 5.54 -8.37
C LEU A 155 -17.93 6.04 -7.60
N HIS A 156 -18.64 7.05 -8.13
CA HIS A 156 -19.79 7.63 -7.45
C HIS A 156 -21.01 6.70 -7.44
N ASP A 157 -21.22 5.92 -8.50
CA ASP A 157 -22.28 4.91 -8.56
C ASP A 157 -22.01 3.78 -7.58
N TYR A 158 -20.74 3.38 -7.44
CA TYR A 158 -20.29 2.41 -6.45
C TYR A 158 -20.57 2.90 -5.01
N ILE A 159 -20.17 4.12 -4.67
CA ILE A 159 -20.39 4.68 -3.33
C ILE A 159 -21.88 4.63 -2.97
N ASP A 160 -22.76 5.04 -3.89
CA ASP A 160 -24.21 5.06 -3.65
C ASP A 160 -24.82 3.67 -3.48
N SER A 161 -24.41 2.71 -4.32
CA SER A 161 -25.07 1.40 -4.41
C SER A 161 -24.48 0.34 -3.46
N HIS A 162 -23.18 0.44 -3.17
CA HIS A 162 -22.42 -0.55 -2.40
C HIS A 162 -22.03 -0.09 -1.00
N THR A 163 -22.20 1.21 -0.69
CA THR A 163 -22.02 1.79 0.65
C THR A 163 -20.72 1.32 1.33
N PRO A 164 -19.55 1.67 0.78
CA PRO A 164 -18.27 1.30 1.37
C PRO A 164 -18.10 1.90 2.77
N ASP A 165 -17.40 1.20 3.65
CA ASP A 165 -17.13 1.70 5.00
C ASP A 165 -16.07 2.82 4.93
N TYR A 166 -15.01 2.59 4.15
CA TYR A 166 -13.94 3.58 3.92
C TYR A 166 -13.03 3.19 2.75
N PHE A 167 -12.33 4.18 2.21
CA PHE A 167 -11.16 3.99 1.34
C PHE A 167 -9.90 3.98 2.19
N VAL A 168 -9.03 2.99 2.01
CA VAL A 168 -7.80 2.86 2.82
C VAL A 168 -6.59 2.50 1.97
N GLY A 169 -5.42 2.99 2.36
CA GLY A 169 -4.18 2.56 1.75
C GLY A 169 -2.96 3.34 2.17
N LYS A 170 -2.02 3.48 1.24
CA LYS A 170 -0.73 4.13 1.48
C LYS A 170 -0.55 5.32 0.54
N LEU A 171 0.09 6.37 1.03
CA LEU A 171 0.39 7.59 0.30
C LEU A 171 1.89 7.91 0.42
N LEU A 172 2.53 8.15 -0.72
CA LEU A 172 3.85 8.76 -0.81
C LEU A 172 3.70 10.23 -1.15
N LEU A 173 4.39 11.08 -0.41
CA LEU A 173 4.52 12.50 -0.66
C LEU A 173 5.98 12.83 -0.88
N LYS A 174 6.28 13.65 -1.89
CA LYS A 174 7.62 14.19 -2.09
C LYS A 174 7.89 15.30 -1.10
N GLU A 175 9.05 15.27 -0.45
CA GLU A 175 9.52 16.37 0.40
C GLU A 175 9.62 17.66 -0.41
N THR A 176 8.81 18.65 -0.06
CA THR A 176 8.81 19.99 -0.64
C THR A 176 8.39 21.02 0.42
N ASN A 177 8.63 22.30 0.16
CA ASN A 177 8.12 23.39 1.01
C ASN A 177 6.59 23.59 0.92
N GLN A 178 5.92 22.95 -0.03
CA GLN A 178 4.46 23.01 -0.21
C GLN A 178 3.74 22.01 0.69
N LEU A 179 4.48 21.06 1.27
CA LEU A 179 3.97 20.09 2.22
C LEU A 179 3.73 20.75 3.59
N THR A 180 2.67 21.54 3.68
CA THR A 180 2.21 22.17 4.92
C THR A 180 0.98 21.45 5.45
N HIS A 181 0.72 21.53 6.75
CA HIS A 181 -0.53 21.02 7.34
C HIS A 181 -1.74 21.54 6.56
N GLU A 182 -1.84 22.86 6.36
CA GLU A 182 -3.00 23.50 5.75
C GLU A 182 -3.31 22.94 4.37
N ASN A 183 -2.28 22.73 3.55
CA ASN A 183 -2.42 22.15 2.22
C ASN A 183 -2.86 20.68 2.27
N VAL A 184 -2.28 19.88 3.18
CA VAL A 184 -2.69 18.47 3.39
C VAL A 184 -4.14 18.40 3.86
N LYS A 185 -4.51 19.18 4.87
CA LYS A 185 -5.88 19.24 5.41
C LYS A 185 -6.88 19.66 4.34
N SER A 186 -6.59 20.72 3.58
CA SER A 186 -7.46 21.20 2.51
C SER A 186 -7.67 20.13 1.43
N ALA A 187 -6.61 19.42 1.03
CA ALA A 187 -6.72 18.35 0.04
C ALA A 187 -7.58 17.17 0.54
N TYR A 188 -7.40 16.73 1.79
CA TYR A 188 -8.19 15.63 2.37
C TYR A 188 -9.66 16.03 2.57
N GLU A 189 -9.94 17.26 3.03
CA GLU A 189 -11.33 17.75 3.18
C GLU A 189 -12.05 17.85 1.83
N SER A 190 -11.36 18.32 0.80
CA SER A 190 -11.90 18.39 -0.56
C SER A 190 -12.15 17.00 -1.14
N THR A 191 -11.20 16.08 -0.93
CA THR A 191 -11.31 14.68 -1.35
C THR A 191 -12.51 14.02 -0.67
N TYR A 192 -12.66 14.16 0.64
CA TYR A 192 -13.76 13.57 1.41
C TYR A 192 -15.13 14.02 0.90
N LYS A 193 -15.30 15.31 0.60
CA LYS A 193 -16.53 15.85 0.00
C LYS A 193 -16.81 15.24 -1.38
N GLN A 194 -15.78 15.11 -2.22
CA GLN A 194 -15.91 14.51 -3.55
C GLN A 194 -16.22 13.01 -3.49
N LEU A 195 -15.70 12.32 -2.48
CA LEU A 195 -16.03 10.92 -2.17
C LEU A 195 -17.36 10.77 -1.41
N LYS A 196 -18.26 11.77 -1.52
CA LYS A 196 -19.59 11.79 -0.89
C LYS A 196 -19.55 11.53 0.62
N ASN A 197 -18.53 12.04 1.29
CA ASN A 197 -18.30 11.86 2.73
C ASN A 197 -18.03 10.38 3.12
N THR A 198 -17.48 9.58 2.20
CA THR A 198 -16.93 8.27 2.54
C THR A 198 -15.57 8.46 3.23
N PRO A 199 -15.34 7.88 4.42
CA PRO A 199 -14.08 8.06 5.13
C PRO A 199 -12.86 7.60 4.32
N LEU A 200 -11.73 8.28 4.56
CA LEU A 200 -10.46 8.06 3.86
C LEU A 200 -9.33 7.92 4.88
N GLN A 201 -8.63 6.79 4.83
CA GLN A 201 -7.55 6.43 5.74
C GLN A 201 -6.25 6.17 4.97
N THR A 202 -5.15 6.79 5.38
CA THR A 202 -3.86 6.60 4.73
C THR A 202 -2.71 6.53 5.70
N ASP A 203 -1.86 5.51 5.55
CA ASP A 203 -0.49 5.58 6.03
C ASP A 203 0.34 6.43 5.05
N VAL A 204 0.99 7.47 5.54
CA VAL A 204 1.70 8.47 4.74
C VAL A 204 3.20 8.40 5.00
N TRP A 205 3.98 8.36 3.93
CA TRP A 205 5.43 8.52 3.95
C TRP A 205 5.83 9.76 3.15
N VAL A 206 6.57 10.64 3.81
CA VAL A 206 7.24 11.76 3.15
C VAL A 206 8.64 11.30 2.78
N ILE A 207 8.90 11.17 1.49
CA ILE A 207 10.18 10.70 0.94
C ILE A 207 11.00 11.92 0.53
N ALA A 208 12.28 11.92 0.88
CA ALA A 208 13.21 12.96 0.47
C ALA A 208 13.18 13.13 -1.06
N SER A 209 13.26 14.37 -1.53
CA SER A 209 13.11 14.69 -2.97
C SER A 209 14.06 13.87 -3.86
N GLU A 210 15.28 13.59 -3.40
CA GLU A 210 16.28 12.79 -4.12
C GLU A 210 15.93 11.31 -4.31
N ASP A 211 15.08 10.75 -3.43
CA ASP A 211 14.72 9.34 -3.39
C ASP A 211 13.31 9.06 -3.95
N TYR A 212 12.51 10.10 -4.12
CA TYR A 212 11.07 10.00 -4.40
C TYR A 212 10.75 9.23 -5.69
N ASP A 213 11.38 9.57 -6.83
CA ASP A 213 11.06 8.94 -8.12
C ASP A 213 11.36 7.43 -8.10
N LYS A 214 12.42 7.03 -7.39
CA LYS A 214 12.79 5.63 -7.19
C LYS A 214 11.77 4.92 -6.30
N ALA A 215 11.39 5.53 -5.17
CA ALA A 215 10.38 4.99 -4.28
C ALA A 215 9.02 4.81 -4.99
N VAL A 216 8.59 5.79 -5.80
CA VAL A 216 7.36 5.70 -6.59
C VAL A 216 7.40 4.56 -7.59
N THR A 217 8.53 4.36 -8.28
CA THR A 217 8.69 3.30 -9.28
C THR A 217 8.47 1.92 -8.68
N GLU A 218 8.96 1.67 -7.46
CA GLU A 218 8.77 0.40 -6.77
C GLU A 218 7.38 0.29 -6.12
N PHE A 219 6.90 1.38 -5.52
CA PHE A 219 5.57 1.47 -4.91
C PHE A 219 4.44 1.12 -5.90
N GLN A 220 4.58 1.58 -7.15
CA GLN A 220 3.59 1.35 -8.22
C GLN A 220 3.49 -0.10 -8.66
N LYS A 221 4.56 -0.89 -8.53
CA LYS A 221 4.61 -2.28 -9.03
C LYS A 221 3.99 -3.29 -8.07
N ASN A 222 3.57 -2.83 -6.90
CA ASN A 222 3.26 -3.71 -5.80
C ASN A 222 1.90 -3.38 -5.19
N PRO A 223 0.96 -4.35 -5.18
CA PRO A 223 -0.34 -4.13 -4.57
C PRO A 223 -0.23 -4.08 -3.04
N ASP A 224 0.69 -4.82 -2.44
CA ASP A 224 0.84 -4.91 -0.99
C ASP A 224 2.22 -4.42 -0.56
N VAL A 225 2.29 -3.15 -0.22
CA VAL A 225 3.53 -2.47 0.19
C VAL A 225 3.70 -2.63 1.68
N SER A 226 4.75 -3.34 2.11
CA SER A 226 5.12 -3.44 3.52
C SER A 226 5.86 -2.19 4.00
N GLU A 227 5.77 -1.86 5.29
CA GLU A 227 6.49 -0.71 5.84
C GLU A 227 8.01 -0.83 5.68
N GLU A 228 8.54 -2.06 5.75
CA GLU A 228 9.98 -2.34 5.68
C GLU A 228 10.57 -1.98 4.31
N TRP A 229 9.75 -1.85 3.26
CA TRP A 229 10.23 -1.42 1.94
C TRP A 229 10.72 0.02 1.93
N PHE A 230 10.24 0.83 2.86
CA PHE A 230 10.71 2.20 2.98
C PHE A 230 12.02 2.33 3.75
N ASP A 231 12.57 1.23 4.32
CA ASP A 231 13.88 1.23 4.99
C ASP A 231 15.04 1.55 4.02
N ASP A 232 14.84 1.35 2.70
CA ASP A 232 15.84 1.60 1.64
C ASP A 232 15.86 3.05 1.12
N TYR A 233 14.96 3.90 1.62
CA TYR A 233 14.82 5.30 1.21
C TYR A 233 14.99 6.24 2.39
N LYS A 234 15.40 7.48 2.11
CA LYS A 234 15.39 8.55 3.10
C LYS A 234 13.96 9.03 3.33
N VAL A 235 13.34 8.50 4.37
CA VAL A 235 12.03 8.94 4.88
C VAL A 235 12.21 10.13 5.81
N ILE A 236 11.57 11.25 5.49
CA ILE A 236 11.56 12.48 6.29
C ILE A 236 10.59 12.35 7.46
N SER A 237 9.39 11.84 7.17
CA SER A 237 8.37 11.58 8.19
C SER A 237 7.46 10.43 7.76
N LYS A 238 6.90 9.75 8.76
CA LYS A 238 5.85 8.75 8.61
C LYS A 238 4.73 9.09 9.59
N PHE A 239 3.50 9.09 9.11
CA PHE A 239 2.32 9.35 9.93
C PHE A 239 1.08 8.75 9.30
N TYR A 240 -0.01 8.70 10.06
CA TYR A 240 -1.33 8.25 9.64
C TYR A 240 -2.27 9.45 9.49
N ILE A 241 -3.20 9.40 8.54
CA ILE A 241 -4.31 10.34 8.41
C ILE A 241 -5.62 9.55 8.32
N ASP A 242 -6.61 9.98 9.10
CA ASP A 242 -8.01 9.59 9.00
C ASP A 242 -8.86 10.83 8.71
N MET A 243 -9.58 10.83 7.60
CA MET A 243 -10.58 11.84 7.30
C MET A 243 -11.96 11.22 7.37
N SER A 244 -12.76 11.68 8.32
CA SER A 244 -14.11 11.18 8.58
C SER A 244 -15.08 12.33 8.86
N ASN A 245 -16.29 12.00 9.33
CA ASN A 245 -17.27 12.98 9.78
C ASN A 245 -16.83 13.72 11.05
N GLU A 246 -15.85 13.20 11.79
CA GLU A 246 -15.24 13.87 12.95
C GLU A 246 -14.16 14.90 12.52
N GLY A 247 -13.82 14.95 11.23
CA GLY A 247 -12.77 15.79 10.67
C GLY A 247 -11.49 15.00 10.39
N LEU A 248 -10.37 15.72 10.30
CA LEU A 248 -9.04 15.14 10.05
C LEU A 248 -8.38 14.74 11.38
N ASP A 249 -8.13 13.47 11.61
CA ASP A 249 -7.26 12.98 12.67
C ASP A 249 -5.91 12.48 12.10
N SER A 250 -4.85 12.61 12.89
CA SER A 250 -3.50 12.18 12.52
C SER A 250 -2.65 11.85 13.74
N ASP A 251 -1.73 10.88 13.65
CA ASP A 251 -0.73 10.66 14.70
C ASP A 251 0.44 11.66 14.64
N ASN A 252 0.44 12.58 13.66
CA ASN A 252 1.38 13.69 13.57
C ASN A 252 0.81 14.95 14.22
N GLU A 253 1.46 15.42 15.29
CA GLU A 253 1.04 16.61 16.04
C GLU A 253 1.06 17.91 15.21
N GLU A 254 1.95 18.01 14.21
CA GLU A 254 1.96 19.16 13.30
C GLU A 254 0.76 19.16 12.36
N ILE A 255 0.19 17.98 12.06
CA ILE A 255 -1.04 17.79 11.24
C ILE A 255 -2.30 17.83 12.11
N LYS A 256 -2.20 17.59 13.42
CA LYS A 256 -3.29 17.83 14.37
C LYS A 256 -3.47 19.30 14.72
N GLY A 257 -2.37 20.05 14.78
CA GLY A 257 -2.34 21.42 15.30
C GLY A 257 -3.02 22.43 14.38
N ASN A 258 -4.35 22.47 14.41
CA ASN A 258 -5.26 23.60 14.14
C ASN A 258 -6.74 23.11 14.19
N MET A 259 -7.10 22.39 15.27
CA MET A 259 -8.48 22.11 15.65
C MET A 259 -8.89 23.01 16.82
#